data_AF-A0A6M3IPK1-F1
#
_entry.id   AF-A0A6M3IPK1-F1
#
_cell.length_a   1.000
_cell.length_b   1.000
_cell.length_c   1.000
_cell.angle_alpha   90.00
_cell.angle_beta   90.00
_cell.angle_gamma   90.00
#
_symmetry.space_group_name_H-M   'P 1'
#
loop_
_entity.id
_entity.type
_entity.pdbx_description
1 polymer ?
#
loop_
_entity_poly.entity_id
_entity_poly.type
_entity_poly.pdbx_seq_one_letter_code
_entity_poly.pdbx_strand_id
1 'polypeptide(L)'
;MDEITEMYQDLMGTSMVQRGHVNENDPNSPMIVAFDVIPECIGGTCPIYRMCTVRPITENEKCSLMRTYLESVNLVIFRNFKKQLDETQWLRVGFELIPLYKMLFRLKVHEFGRRLVEDISPKGTRSINPIFKEIRDTMAAISKMWSSIGLQDLQKDVAPLESPIPLLKKRGENAGTTLDDYEKVQKKEMAEYRRRIKT
;
A
#
# COMPACT_ATOMS: atom_id res chain seq x y z
N MET A 1 -1.05 -14.43 -19.66
CA MET A 1 -1.41 -13.20 -18.94
C MET A 1 -2.38 -12.49 -19.85
N ASP A 2 -3.57 -12.11 -19.37
CA ASP A 2 -4.57 -11.45 -20.21
C ASP A 2 -4.09 -10.04 -20.58
N GLU A 3 -4.25 -9.63 -21.84
CA GLU A 3 -3.89 -8.32 -22.43
C GLU A 3 -4.31 -7.12 -21.58
N ILE A 4 -5.44 -7.26 -20.87
CA ILE A 4 -5.98 -6.26 -19.93
C ILE A 4 -5.03 -6.03 -18.75
N THR A 5 -4.34 -7.08 -18.28
CA THR A 5 -3.43 -7.02 -17.13
C THR A 5 -2.17 -6.23 -17.47
N GLU A 6 -1.67 -6.34 -18.70
CA GLU A 6 -0.52 -5.56 -19.19
C GLU A 6 -0.88 -4.08 -19.31
N MET A 7 -2.06 -3.75 -19.85
CA MET A 7 -2.52 -2.36 -19.96
C MET A 7 -2.63 -1.68 -18.59
N TYR A 8 -3.09 -2.39 -17.56
CA TYR A 8 -3.14 -1.87 -16.18
C TYR A 8 -1.75 -1.62 -15.56
N GLN A 9 -0.71 -2.36 -15.97
CA GLN A 9 0.65 -2.20 -15.45
C GLN A 9 1.34 -0.95 -15.99
N ASP A 10 1.08 -0.59 -17.25
CA ASP A 10 1.67 0.59 -17.89
C ASP A 10 1.00 1.92 -17.52
N LEU A 11 -0.29 1.89 -17.14
CA LEU A 11 -1.06 3.10 -16.79
C LEU A 11 -0.72 3.66 -15.38
N MET A 12 0.07 2.94 -14.58
CA MET A 12 0.41 3.31 -13.21
C MET A 12 1.78 3.99 -13.09
N GLY A 13 1.87 5.24 -13.59
CA GLY A 13 3.09 6.03 -13.43
C GLY A 13 3.11 7.49 -13.88
N THR A 14 2.00 8.10 -14.34
CA THR A 14 1.99 9.51 -14.78
C THR A 14 0.92 10.33 -14.06
N SER A 15 1.26 11.56 -13.62
CA SER A 15 0.38 12.52 -12.93
C SER A 15 -0.86 12.97 -13.73
N MET A 16 -1.15 12.33 -14.86
CA MET A 16 -2.29 12.61 -15.72
C MET A 16 -3.40 11.61 -15.46
N VAL A 17 -4.63 12.12 -15.47
CA VAL A 17 -5.82 11.28 -15.49
C VAL A 17 -5.83 10.56 -16.84
N GLN A 18 -5.54 9.28 -16.84
CA GLN A 18 -5.58 8.47 -18.06
C GLN A 18 -6.95 7.83 -18.17
N ARG A 19 -7.61 8.05 -19.30
CA ARG A 19 -8.89 7.41 -19.63
C ARG A 19 -8.60 6.32 -20.64
N GLY A 20 -9.07 5.12 -20.34
CA GLY A 20 -8.93 3.96 -21.22
C GLY A 20 -10.20 3.14 -21.20
N HIS A 21 -10.50 2.48 -22.31
CA HIS A 21 -11.57 1.50 -22.37
C HIS A 21 -11.03 0.14 -21.90
N VAL A 22 -11.82 -0.64 -21.14
CA VAL A 22 -11.41 -1.99 -20.70
C VAL A 22 -10.99 -2.87 -21.87
N ASN A 23 -11.61 -2.66 -23.03
CA ASN A 23 -11.23 -3.26 -24.30
C ASN A 23 -11.13 -2.15 -25.33
N GLU A 24 -9.91 -1.81 -25.76
CA GLU A 24 -9.68 -0.74 -26.75
C GLU A 24 -10.40 -0.99 -28.08
N ASN A 25 -10.65 -2.26 -28.41
CA ASN A 25 -11.36 -2.66 -29.64
C ASN A 25 -12.89 -2.62 -29.51
N ASP A 26 -13.43 -2.38 -28.31
CA ASP A 26 -14.87 -2.30 -28.06
C ASP A 26 -15.23 -0.92 -27.48
N PRO A 27 -15.81 -0.01 -28.29
CA PRO A 27 -16.20 1.32 -27.83
C PRO A 27 -17.33 1.31 -26.79
N ASN A 28 -18.04 0.19 -26.62
CA ASN A 28 -19.03 0.01 -25.56
C ASN A 28 -18.42 -0.56 -24.27
N SER A 29 -17.13 -0.88 -24.26
CA SER A 29 -16.50 -1.38 -23.05
C SER A 29 -16.38 -0.27 -21.99
N PRO A 30 -16.48 -0.60 -20.69
CA PRO A 30 -16.48 0.41 -19.63
C PRO A 30 -15.25 1.31 -19.69
N MET A 31 -15.46 2.61 -19.49
CA MET A 31 -14.36 3.56 -19.37
C MET A 31 -13.73 3.45 -17.98
N ILE A 32 -12.44 3.14 -17.95
CA ILE A 32 -11.61 3.17 -16.75
C ILE A 32 -10.91 4.52 -16.71
N VAL A 33 -10.92 5.14 -15.54
CA VAL A 33 -10.09 6.30 -15.24
C VAL A 33 -8.98 5.86 -14.28
N ALA A 34 -7.75 5.82 -14.79
CA ALA A 34 -6.56 5.51 -14.03
C ALA A 34 -5.89 6.80 -13.53
N PHE A 35 -5.47 6.78 -12.27
CA PHE A 35 -4.66 7.82 -11.64
C PHE A 35 -3.31 7.24 -11.28
N ASP A 36 -2.26 8.05 -11.39
CA ASP A 36 -1.00 7.73 -10.74
C ASP A 36 -1.12 7.92 -9.22
N VAL A 37 -1.65 6.89 -8.59
CA VAL A 37 -1.76 6.80 -7.14
C VAL A 37 -0.45 6.39 -6.49
N ILE A 38 0.55 5.94 -7.23
CA ILE A 38 1.78 5.42 -6.63
C ILE A 38 2.83 6.53 -6.60
N PRO A 39 3.24 7.00 -5.40
CA PRO A 39 4.32 7.96 -5.30
C PRO A 39 5.65 7.31 -5.67
N GLU A 40 6.62 8.18 -6.00
CA GLU A 40 8.03 7.79 -6.04
C GLU A 40 8.46 7.16 -4.70
N CYS A 41 9.40 6.23 -4.78
CA CYS A 41 9.95 5.61 -3.59
C CYS A 41 10.80 6.62 -2.83
N ILE A 42 10.45 6.84 -1.55
CA ILE A 42 11.17 7.77 -0.67
C ILE A 42 12.47 7.17 -0.08
N GLY A 43 12.88 5.98 -0.53
CA GLY A 43 14.14 5.34 -0.18
C GLY A 43 14.38 5.25 1.33
N GLY A 44 15.55 5.71 1.77
CA GLY A 44 16.00 5.64 3.16
C GLY A 44 15.12 6.35 4.19
N THR A 45 14.21 7.23 3.76
CA THR A 45 13.24 7.89 4.65
C THR A 45 11.99 7.05 4.92
N CYS A 46 11.81 5.94 4.20
CA CYS A 46 10.70 5.02 4.42
C CYS A 46 10.84 4.31 5.79
N PRO A 47 9.80 4.29 6.65
CA PRO A 47 9.85 3.65 7.97
C PRO A 47 10.27 2.18 7.94
N ILE A 48 9.93 1.47 6.86
CA ILE A 48 10.26 0.05 6.67
C ILE A 48 11.43 -0.17 5.71
N TYR A 49 12.21 0.86 5.36
CA TYR A 49 13.27 0.76 4.34
C TYR A 49 14.19 -0.45 4.53
N ARG A 50 14.62 -0.68 5.79
CA ARG A 50 15.53 -1.78 6.16
C ARG A 50 14.90 -3.17 6.01
N MET A 51 13.59 -3.26 6.12
CA MET A 51 12.82 -4.51 6.03
C MET A 51 12.21 -4.71 4.64
N CYS A 52 12.12 -3.66 3.82
CA CYS A 52 11.56 -3.72 2.48
C CYS A 52 12.38 -4.66 1.59
N THR A 53 11.72 -5.66 1.02
CA THR A 53 12.31 -6.69 0.15
C THR A 53 12.31 -6.30 -1.32
N VAL A 54 11.43 -5.38 -1.71
CA VAL A 54 11.22 -4.91 -3.10
C VAL A 54 11.70 -3.47 -3.26
N ARG A 55 12.96 -3.22 -2.92
CA ARG A 55 13.56 -1.89 -3.06
C ARG A 55 13.82 -1.59 -4.54
N PRO A 56 13.52 -0.38 -5.01
CA PRO A 56 13.89 0.02 -6.36
C PRO A 56 15.41 0.02 -6.54
N ILE A 57 15.84 -0.19 -7.78
CA ILE A 57 17.26 -0.19 -8.16
C ILE A 57 17.73 1.25 -8.33
N THR A 58 16.84 2.15 -8.78
CA THR A 58 17.15 3.55 -9.02
C THR A 58 16.36 4.50 -8.12
N GLU A 59 16.97 5.63 -7.76
CA GLU A 59 16.25 6.76 -7.17
C GLU A 59 15.29 7.31 -8.25
N ASN A 60 14.04 7.61 -7.89
CA ASN A 60 12.91 7.99 -8.75
C ASN A 60 12.03 6.86 -9.31
N GLU A 61 12.33 5.60 -9.02
CA GLU A 61 11.38 4.51 -9.30
C GLU A 61 10.16 4.57 -8.36
N LYS A 62 9.01 4.14 -8.88
CA LYS A 62 7.74 4.06 -8.13
C LYS A 62 7.85 3.05 -6.99
N CYS A 63 7.07 3.26 -5.92
CA CYS A 63 7.06 2.31 -4.80
C CYS A 63 6.45 0.95 -5.21
N SER A 64 7.31 -0.04 -5.50
CA SER A 64 6.88 -1.39 -5.91
C SER A 64 5.96 -2.08 -4.91
N LEU A 65 6.20 -1.90 -3.61
CA LEU A 65 5.34 -2.51 -2.58
C LEU A 65 3.92 -1.92 -2.60
N MET A 66 3.79 -0.60 -2.77
CA MET A 66 2.48 0.05 -2.91
C MET A 66 1.82 -0.33 -4.23
N ARG A 67 2.60 -0.42 -5.31
CA ARG A 67 2.13 -0.87 -6.62
C ARG A 67 1.46 -2.24 -6.50
N THR A 68 2.18 -3.25 -6.05
CA THR A 68 1.66 -4.61 -5.90
C THR A 68 0.43 -4.66 -4.98
N TYR A 69 0.39 -3.84 -3.94
CA TYR A 69 -0.79 -3.74 -3.08
C TYR A 69 -2.03 -3.24 -3.82
N LEU A 70 -1.90 -2.09 -4.49
CA LEU A 70 -3.03 -1.47 -5.20
C LEU A 70 -3.43 -2.29 -6.42
N GLU A 71 -2.49 -2.94 -7.11
CA GLU A 71 -2.78 -3.92 -8.16
C GLU A 71 -3.62 -5.08 -7.62
N SER A 72 -3.28 -5.61 -6.44
CA SER A 72 -4.05 -6.70 -5.82
C SER A 72 -5.48 -6.25 -5.48
N VAL A 73 -5.65 -5.04 -4.96
CA VAL A 73 -6.96 -4.43 -4.70
C VAL A 73 -7.76 -4.30 -6.01
N ASN A 74 -7.15 -3.70 -7.03
CA ASN A 74 -7.77 -3.51 -8.34
C ASN A 74 -8.17 -4.84 -8.98
N LEU A 75 -7.30 -5.84 -8.92
CA LEU A 75 -7.56 -7.17 -9.47
C LEU A 75 -8.76 -7.82 -8.80
N VAL A 76 -8.88 -7.71 -7.48
CA VAL A 76 -10.04 -8.23 -6.73
C VAL A 76 -11.31 -7.49 -7.15
N ILE A 77 -11.28 -6.16 -7.24
CA ILE A 77 -12.45 -5.38 -7.67
C ILE A 77 -12.85 -5.78 -9.09
N PHE A 78 -11.90 -5.84 -10.01
CA PHE A 78 -12.16 -6.13 -11.40
C PHE A 78 -12.70 -7.55 -11.60
N ARG A 79 -12.07 -8.57 -11.00
CA ARG A 79 -12.50 -9.97 -11.14
C ARG A 79 -13.93 -10.19 -10.66
N ASN A 80 -14.31 -9.54 -9.56
CA ASN A 80 -15.62 -9.75 -8.96
C ASN A 80 -16.71 -8.84 -9.56
N PHE A 81 -16.35 -7.63 -10.03
CA PHE A 81 -17.34 -6.59 -10.32
C PHE A 81 -17.27 -5.96 -11.71
N LYS A 82 -16.38 -6.43 -12.61
CA LYS A 82 -16.29 -5.96 -14.01
C LYS A 82 -17.65 -5.77 -14.70
N LYS A 83 -18.58 -6.69 -14.48
CA LYS A 83 -19.89 -6.73 -15.15
C LYS A 83 -21.03 -6.08 -14.36
N GLN A 84 -20.81 -5.77 -13.08
CA GLN A 84 -21.86 -5.28 -12.18
C GLN A 84 -21.82 -3.77 -11.99
N LEU A 85 -20.64 -3.16 -12.17
CA LEU A 85 -20.44 -1.74 -11.99
C LEU A 85 -20.72 -0.96 -13.27
N ASP A 86 -21.56 0.06 -13.14
CA ASP A 86 -21.71 1.10 -14.14
C ASP A 86 -20.50 2.06 -14.14
N GLU A 87 -20.45 2.94 -15.14
CA GLU A 87 -19.35 3.90 -15.30
C GLU A 87 -19.21 4.84 -14.09
N THR A 88 -20.33 5.29 -13.50
CA THR A 88 -20.31 6.19 -12.34
C THR A 88 -19.69 5.49 -11.13
N GLN A 89 -20.02 4.22 -10.92
CA GLN A 89 -19.44 3.40 -9.87
C GLN A 89 -17.95 3.14 -10.11
N TRP A 90 -17.53 2.89 -11.37
CA TRP A 90 -16.11 2.78 -11.73
C TRP A 90 -15.33 4.06 -11.42
N LEU A 91 -15.91 5.23 -11.71
CA LEU A 91 -15.32 6.51 -11.33
C LEU A 91 -15.17 6.62 -9.81
N ARG A 92 -16.21 6.28 -9.04
CA ARG A 92 -16.14 6.30 -7.57
C ARG A 92 -15.11 5.32 -7.01
N VAL A 93 -14.91 4.16 -7.64
CA VAL A 93 -13.81 3.25 -7.29
C VAL A 93 -12.45 3.96 -7.46
N GLY A 94 -12.20 4.55 -8.63
CA GLY A 94 -10.93 5.22 -8.92
C GLY A 94 -10.66 6.45 -8.05
N PHE A 95 -11.68 7.28 -7.81
CA PHE A 95 -11.54 8.57 -7.12
C PHE A 95 -11.69 8.52 -5.60
N GLU A 96 -12.45 7.55 -5.06
CA GLU A 96 -12.73 7.49 -3.63
C GLU A 96 -12.11 6.23 -3.01
N LEU A 97 -12.37 5.05 -3.59
CA LEU A 97 -11.97 3.78 -2.98
C LEU A 97 -10.45 3.53 -3.05
N ILE A 98 -9.83 3.69 -4.21
CA ILE A 98 -8.39 3.46 -4.38
C ILE A 98 -7.53 4.42 -3.54
N PRO A 99 -7.85 5.73 -3.43
CA PRO A 99 -7.17 6.62 -2.50
C PRO A 99 -7.28 6.20 -1.03
N LEU A 100 -8.42 5.66 -0.59
CA LEU A 100 -8.56 5.11 0.77
C LEU A 100 -7.63 3.91 0.99
N TYR A 101 -7.52 3.01 0.02
CA TYR A 101 -6.55 1.91 0.08
C TYR A 101 -5.10 2.42 0.10
N LYS A 102 -4.75 3.41 -0.72
CA LYS A 102 -3.44 4.07 -0.67
C LYS A 102 -3.16 4.65 0.72
N MET A 103 -4.14 5.30 1.35
CA MET A 103 -4.00 5.82 2.71
C MET A 103 -3.77 4.68 3.71
N LEU A 104 -4.57 3.63 3.65
CA LEU A 104 -4.43 2.45 4.49
C LEU A 104 -3.03 1.81 4.36
N PHE A 105 -2.50 1.73 3.14
CA PHE A 105 -1.14 1.24 2.91
C PHE A 105 -0.11 2.08 3.65
N ARG A 106 -0.18 3.42 3.53
CA ARG A 106 0.78 4.32 4.20
C ARG A 106 0.71 4.18 5.71
N LEU A 107 -0.51 4.13 6.27
CA LEU A 107 -0.72 3.92 7.70
C LEU A 107 -0.12 2.59 8.16
N LYS A 108 -0.34 1.50 7.41
CA LYS A 108 0.29 0.20 7.71
C LYS A 108 1.81 0.27 7.62
N VAL A 109 2.38 0.88 6.59
CA VAL A 109 3.85 1.06 6.50
C VAL A 109 4.40 1.80 7.72
N HIS A 110 3.73 2.86 8.18
CA HIS A 110 4.13 3.59 9.37
C HIS A 110 3.98 2.78 10.66
N GLU A 111 2.94 1.95 10.76
CA GLU A 111 2.73 1.05 11.89
C GLU A 111 3.81 -0.03 11.95
N PHE A 112 4.13 -0.67 10.83
CA PHE A 112 5.21 -1.65 10.73
C PHE A 112 6.61 -1.07 10.97
N GLY A 113 6.83 0.20 10.65
CA GLY A 113 8.08 0.89 10.94
C GLY A 113 8.27 1.23 12.42
N ARG A 114 7.22 1.11 13.25
CA ARG A 114 7.26 1.41 14.68
C ARG A 114 7.61 0.17 15.50
N ARG A 115 8.32 0.41 16.60
CA ARG A 115 8.73 -0.62 17.57
C ARG A 115 7.76 -0.80 18.73
N LEU A 116 7.03 0.26 19.08
CA LEU A 116 6.18 0.32 20.26
C LEU A 116 4.76 0.72 19.86
N VAL A 117 3.79 0.05 20.48
CA VAL A 117 2.35 0.32 20.34
C VAL A 117 1.94 1.56 21.14
N GLU A 118 2.67 1.83 22.22
CA GLU A 118 2.42 2.95 23.13
C GLU A 118 3.38 4.11 22.83
N ASP A 119 2.83 5.33 22.87
CA ASP A 119 3.62 6.55 23.00
C ASP A 119 3.64 6.98 24.47
N ILE A 120 4.80 7.45 24.92
CA ILE A 120 4.96 8.05 26.25
C ILE A 120 5.00 9.56 26.05
N SER A 121 4.03 10.27 26.63
CA SER A 121 3.99 11.73 26.58
C SER A 121 5.18 12.32 27.36
N PRO A 122 5.56 13.59 27.10
CA PRO A 122 6.59 14.27 27.91
C PRO A 122 6.27 14.31 29.41
N LYS A 123 4.99 14.14 29.78
CA LYS A 123 4.50 14.08 31.17
C LYS A 123 4.49 12.67 31.75
N GLY A 124 5.01 11.67 31.03
CA GLY A 124 5.05 10.26 31.45
C GLY A 124 3.72 9.50 31.27
N THR A 125 2.68 10.13 30.71
CA THR A 125 1.41 9.45 30.44
C THR A 125 1.59 8.51 29.25
N ARG A 126 1.22 7.24 29.42
CA ARG A 126 1.19 6.25 28.34
C ARG A 126 -0.13 6.36 27.59
N SER A 127 -0.06 6.41 26.27
CA SER A 127 -1.23 6.39 25.39
C SER A 127 -0.97 5.49 24.19
N ILE A 128 -2.01 4.82 23.70
CA ILE A 128 -1.92 4.05 22.45
C ILE A 128 -1.61 5.01 21.31
N ASN A 129 -0.71 4.62 20.41
CA ASN A 129 -0.36 5.44 19.27
C ASN A 129 -1.62 5.73 18.41
N PRO A 130 -1.84 7.00 18.00
CA PRO A 130 -3.03 7.37 17.23
C PRO A 130 -3.15 6.63 15.89
N ILE A 131 -2.05 6.10 15.34
CA ILE A 131 -2.05 5.37 14.06
C ILE A 131 -3.01 4.19 14.04
N PHE A 132 -3.17 3.49 15.17
CA PHE A 132 -4.10 2.36 15.25
C PHE A 132 -5.55 2.81 15.13
N LYS A 133 -5.88 4.00 15.63
CA LYS A 133 -7.19 4.62 15.43
C LYS A 133 -7.37 5.00 13.96
N GLU A 134 -6.38 5.67 13.37
CA GLU A 134 -6.41 6.06 11.94
C GLU A 134 -6.60 4.85 11.01
N ILE A 135 -5.92 3.73 11.29
CA ILE A 135 -6.09 2.47 10.54
C ILE A 135 -7.54 1.97 10.62
N ARG A 136 -8.12 1.91 11.83
CA ARG A 136 -9.51 1.46 12.01
C ARG A 136 -10.50 2.37 11.32
N ASP A 137 -10.32 3.69 11.46
CA ASP A 137 -11.20 4.69 10.85
C ASP A 137 -11.13 4.60 9.32
N THR A 138 -9.93 4.40 8.76
CA THR A 138 -9.73 4.19 7.32
C THR A 138 -10.40 2.89 6.85
N MET A 139 -10.27 1.79 7.61
CA MET A 139 -10.93 0.52 7.29
C MET A 139 -12.47 0.63 7.35
N ALA A 140 -13.00 1.39 8.30
CA ALA A 140 -14.42 1.69 8.39
C ALA A 140 -14.90 2.53 7.19
N ALA A 141 -14.12 3.54 6.78
CA ALA A 141 -14.39 4.35 5.59
C ALA A 141 -14.39 3.50 4.32
N ILE A 142 -13.43 2.60 4.16
CA ILE A 142 -13.39 1.62 3.06
C ILE A 142 -14.67 0.77 3.07
N SER A 143 -15.04 0.19 4.21
CA SER A 143 -16.24 -0.65 4.33
C SER A 143 -17.53 0.10 3.97
N LYS A 144 -17.65 1.36 4.42
CA LYS A 144 -18.75 2.25 4.04
C LYS A 144 -18.74 2.54 2.54
N MET A 145 -17.56 2.74 1.95
CA MET A 145 -17.42 3.01 0.53
C MET A 145 -17.86 1.81 -0.31
N TRP A 146 -17.37 0.60 0.00
CA TRP A 146 -17.83 -0.67 -0.57
C TRP A 146 -19.36 -0.76 -0.52
N SER A 147 -19.92 -0.43 0.65
CA SER A 147 -21.37 -0.46 0.84
C SER A 147 -22.11 0.53 -0.05
N SER A 148 -21.59 1.74 -0.21
CA SER A 148 -22.18 2.82 -0.99
C SER A 148 -22.08 2.64 -2.51
N ILE A 149 -21.17 1.78 -2.98
CA ILE A 149 -21.04 1.41 -4.40
C ILE A 149 -21.98 0.24 -4.72
N GLY A 150 -22.60 -0.40 -3.72
CA GLY A 150 -23.47 -1.56 -3.91
C GLY A 150 -22.71 -2.89 -3.90
N LEU A 151 -21.54 -2.93 -3.26
CA LEU A 151 -20.64 -4.08 -3.26
C LEU A 151 -20.70 -4.89 -1.94
N GLN A 152 -21.84 -4.84 -1.23
CA GLN A 152 -21.98 -5.32 0.16
C GLN A 152 -21.93 -6.84 0.30
N ASP A 153 -22.52 -7.57 -0.66
CA ASP A 153 -22.75 -9.02 -0.51
C ASP A 153 -21.45 -9.86 -0.60
N LEU A 154 -20.39 -9.29 -1.19
CA LEU A 154 -19.13 -9.98 -1.46
C LEU A 154 -17.97 -9.48 -0.58
N GLN A 155 -18.21 -8.56 0.36
CA GLN A 155 -17.19 -8.12 1.32
C GLN A 155 -16.68 -9.29 2.18
N LYS A 156 -17.46 -10.37 2.30
CA LYS A 156 -17.11 -11.61 3.01
C LYS A 156 -16.10 -12.46 2.24
N ASP A 157 -16.12 -12.40 0.90
CA ASP A 157 -15.24 -13.19 0.01
C ASP A 157 -13.95 -12.46 -0.32
N VAL A 158 -13.96 -11.13 -0.20
CA VAL A 158 -12.75 -10.32 -0.06
C VAL A 158 -12.26 -10.44 1.38
N ALA A 159 -11.89 -11.67 1.79
CA ALA A 159 -11.16 -11.91 3.02
C ALA A 159 -10.08 -10.82 3.15
N PRO A 160 -9.97 -10.16 4.31
CA PRO A 160 -9.47 -8.80 4.43
C PRO A 160 -8.09 -8.72 3.83
N LEU A 161 -7.98 -8.33 2.54
CA LEU A 161 -6.79 -8.43 1.68
C LEU A 161 -5.58 -8.51 2.57
N GLU A 162 -5.18 -9.75 2.88
CA GLU A 162 -4.26 -9.99 4.01
C GLU A 162 -3.09 -9.08 3.73
N SER A 163 -2.87 -8.14 4.65
CA SER A 163 -1.93 -7.05 4.52
C SER A 163 -0.74 -7.51 3.68
N PRO A 164 -0.39 -6.93 2.50
CA PRO A 164 0.66 -7.38 1.53
C PRO A 164 2.05 -7.66 2.11
N ILE A 165 2.13 -7.41 3.39
CA ILE A 165 3.14 -7.67 4.34
C ILE A 165 3.33 -9.17 4.68
N PRO A 166 2.68 -10.23 4.09
CA PRO A 166 3.23 -11.57 4.24
C PRO A 166 4.56 -11.65 3.47
N LEU A 167 4.81 -10.73 2.53
CA LEU A 167 6.11 -10.53 1.86
C LEU A 167 7.21 -10.02 2.80
N LEU A 168 6.89 -9.48 3.98
CA LEU A 168 7.89 -9.16 5.02
C LEU A 168 8.08 -10.31 6.02
N LYS A 169 7.09 -11.19 6.21
CA LYS A 169 7.17 -12.30 7.20
C LYS A 169 8.10 -13.44 6.77
N LYS A 170 8.19 -13.77 5.48
CA LYS A 170 8.90 -14.98 5.02
C LYS A 170 10.43 -15.02 5.20
N ARG A 171 11.08 -13.95 5.71
CA ARG A 171 12.52 -13.99 6.05
C ARG A 171 12.82 -13.95 7.55
N GLY A 172 11.85 -13.62 8.39
CA GLY A 172 12.02 -13.61 9.85
C GLY A 172 12.03 -15.00 10.48
N GLU A 173 11.48 -16.00 9.80
CA GLU A 173 11.41 -17.37 10.31
C GLU A 173 12.66 -18.21 9.97
N ASN A 174 13.50 -17.77 9.03
CA ASN A 174 14.77 -18.42 8.68
C ASN A 174 16.01 -17.66 9.16
N ALA A 175 15.85 -16.47 9.74
CA ALA A 175 16.92 -15.77 10.42
C ALA A 175 16.55 -15.73 11.90
N GLY A 176 17.17 -16.61 12.70
CA GLY A 176 17.18 -16.51 14.15
C GLY A 176 17.95 -15.25 14.61
N THR A 177 17.55 -14.07 14.13
CA THR A 177 18.04 -12.80 14.62
C THR A 177 17.18 -12.39 15.80
N THR A 178 17.71 -12.67 16.97
CA THR A 178 17.18 -12.21 18.25
C THR A 178 17.18 -10.68 18.28
N LEU A 179 16.40 -10.08 19.21
CA LEU A 179 16.37 -8.62 19.43
C LEU A 179 17.79 -8.03 19.56
N ASP A 180 18.72 -8.82 20.12
CA ASP A 180 20.14 -8.49 20.31
C ASP A 180 20.92 -8.32 19.00
N ASP A 181 20.55 -9.05 17.95
CA ASP A 181 21.26 -9.00 16.67
C ASP A 181 20.92 -7.72 15.90
N TYR A 182 19.69 -7.23 16.03
CA TYR A 182 19.28 -5.94 15.47
C TYR A 182 19.93 -4.76 16.20
N GLU A 183 20.07 -4.82 17.52
CA GLU A 183 20.78 -3.78 18.28
C GLU A 183 22.27 -3.70 17.90
N LYS A 184 22.92 -4.84 17.67
CA LYS A 184 24.33 -4.89 17.23
C LYS A 184 24.51 -4.26 15.84
N VAL A 185 23.62 -4.57 14.90
CA VAL A 185 23.65 -3.97 13.56
C VAL A 185 23.43 -2.46 13.63
N GLN A 186 22.47 -1.98 14.43
CA GLN A 186 22.25 -0.54 14.61
C GLN A 186 23.43 0.19 15.25
N LYS A 187 24.03 -0.38 16.29
CA LYS A 187 25.22 0.20 16.94
C LYS A 187 26.40 0.30 15.96
N LYS A 188 26.58 -0.72 15.11
CA LYS A 188 27.65 -0.74 14.08
C LYS A 188 27.43 0.34 13.01
N GLU A 189 26.22 0.44 12.46
CA GLU A 189 25.90 1.44 11.44
C GLU A 189 25.94 2.88 11.97
N MET A 190 25.47 3.12 13.20
CA MET A 190 25.58 4.44 13.84
C MET A 190 27.05 4.82 14.12
N ALA A 191 27.91 3.84 14.40
CA ALA A 191 29.34 4.08 14.55
C ALA A 191 30.00 4.41 13.20
N GLU A 192 29.63 3.74 12.11
CA GLU A 192 30.13 4.03 10.76
C GLU A 192 29.68 5.40 10.27
N TYR A 193 28.42 5.77 10.49
CA TYR A 193 27.90 7.09 10.15
C TYR A 193 28.65 8.20 10.91
N ARG A 194 28.91 8.02 12.21
CA ARG A 194 29.72 8.95 13.01
C ARG A 194 31.16 9.09 12.54
N ARG A 195 31.74 8.04 11.95
CA ARG A 195 33.08 8.11 11.33
C ARG A 195 33.05 8.94 10.04
N ARG A 196 32.03 8.75 9.20
CA ARG A 196 31.88 9.50 7.93
C ARG A 196 31.66 11.00 8.13
N ILE A 197 31.05 11.42 9.24
CA ILE A 197 30.86 12.87 9.55
C ILE A 197 32.13 13.52 10.10
N LYS A 198 33.07 12.74 10.64
CA LYS A 198 34.33 13.26 11.21
C LYS A 198 35.49 13.30 10.22
N THR A 199 35.26 12.91 8.97
CA THR A 199 36.22 12.97 7.86
C THR A 199 35.75 14.03 6.88
#